data_AF-A0A0K8U692-F1
#
_entry.id   AF-A0A0K8U692-F1
#
_cell.length_a   1.000
_cell.length_b   1.000
_cell.length_c   1.000
_cell.angle_alpha   90.00
_cell.angle_beta   90.00
_cell.angle_gamma   90.00
#
_symmetry.space_group_name_H-M   'P 1'
#
loop_
_entity.id
_entity.type
_entity.pdbx_description
1 polymer ?
#
loop_
_entity_poly.entity_id
_entity_poly.type
_entity_poly.pdbx_seq_one_letter_code
_entity_poly.pdbx_strand_id
1 'polypeptide(L)'
;MTAKSILYLLLATIVSSALAQSPVDWQPLLDQQNLVLRQVVQALQLTRSGAGDTDACFDWYLDNQTAINEVYYSEYNLCVGAATAAKKLLSEQSALERQDLLDDGQSLCSALSACQSITDGLQFFQCYNQAVRIRFLIVCILMVIVWLKRVNKSKLSM
;
A
#
# COMPACT_ATOMS: atom_id res chain seq x y z
N MET A 1 -35.44 29.19 17.84
CA MET A 1 -34.45 28.76 16.82
C MET A 1 -33.79 27.50 17.33
N THR A 2 -34.10 26.37 16.70
CA THR A 2 -33.75 25.02 17.17
C THR A 2 -32.27 24.72 16.94
N ALA A 3 -31.60 24.09 17.91
CA ALA A 3 -30.17 23.74 17.90
C ALA A 3 -29.67 23.07 16.60
N LYS A 4 -30.56 22.41 15.85
CA LYS A 4 -30.27 21.85 14.52
C LYS A 4 -29.87 22.90 13.49
N SER A 5 -30.51 24.07 13.44
CA SER A 5 -30.14 25.14 12.50
C SER A 5 -28.77 25.74 12.81
N ILE A 6 -28.39 25.79 14.09
CA ILE A 6 -27.07 26.28 14.53
C ILE A 6 -25.98 25.27 14.13
N LEU A 7 -26.27 23.98 14.23
CA LEU A 7 -25.35 22.92 13.81
C LEU A 7 -25.07 22.95 12.29
N TYR A 8 -26.11 23.17 11.46
CA TYR A 8 -25.92 23.28 10.01
C TYR A 8 -25.15 24.54 9.60
N LEU A 9 -25.38 25.67 10.28
CA LEU A 9 -24.65 26.91 10.05
C LEU A 9 -23.17 26.79 10.45
N LEU A 10 -22.85 26.06 11.53
CA LEU A 10 -21.47 25.81 11.96
C LEU A 10 -20.73 24.84 11.02
N LEU A 11 -21.40 23.82 10.48
CA LEU A 11 -20.76 22.94 9.50
C LEU A 11 -20.43 23.66 8.17
N ALA A 12 -21.28 24.58 7.71
CA ALA A 12 -21.06 25.32 6.46
C ALA A 12 -19.86 26.30 6.53
N THR A 13 -19.62 26.89 7.70
CA THR A 13 -18.50 27.83 7.90
C THR A 13 -17.15 27.12 8.02
N ILE A 14 -17.11 25.92 8.61
CA ILE A 14 -15.88 25.11 8.75
C ILE A 14 -15.38 24.60 7.39
N VAL A 15 -16.28 24.24 6.47
CA VAL A 15 -15.89 23.79 5.12
C VAL A 15 -15.33 24.94 4.27
N SER A 16 -15.87 26.14 4.44
CA SER A 16 -15.44 27.32 3.65
C SER A 16 -14.07 27.86 4.08
N SER A 17 -13.73 27.78 5.38
CA SER A 17 -12.43 28.24 5.89
C SER A 17 -11.28 27.26 5.62
N ALA A 18 -11.58 25.96 5.50
CA ALA A 18 -10.58 24.93 5.18
C ALA A 18 -10.08 24.99 3.72
N LEU A 19 -10.90 25.51 2.79
CA LEU A 19 -10.55 25.63 1.37
C LEU A 19 -9.92 26.99 1.00
N ALA A 20 -10.04 28.01 1.86
CA ALA A 20 -9.56 29.37 1.57
C ALA A 20 -8.09 29.62 1.97
N GLN A 21 -7.41 28.63 2.56
CA GLN A 21 -6.08 28.82 3.17
C GLN A 21 -4.92 28.18 2.42
N SER A 22 -5.16 27.42 1.35
CA SER A 22 -4.09 27.06 0.42
C SER A 22 -4.00 28.13 -0.67
N PRO A 23 -2.84 28.80 -0.86
CA PRO A 23 -2.63 29.57 -2.08
C PRO A 23 -2.75 28.58 -3.24
N VAL A 24 -3.83 28.67 -4.00
CA VAL A 24 -3.99 27.90 -5.23
C VAL A 24 -2.93 28.40 -6.18
N ASP A 25 -1.90 27.57 -6.38
CA ASP A 25 -0.84 27.86 -7.33
C ASP A 25 -1.41 27.68 -8.74
N TRP A 26 -1.66 28.81 -9.41
CA TRP A 26 -2.14 28.84 -10.80
C TRP A 26 -1.03 28.61 -11.81
N GLN A 27 0.23 28.61 -11.37
CA GLN A 27 1.40 28.37 -12.21
C GLN A 27 1.32 27.06 -13.01
N PRO A 28 0.99 25.89 -12.41
CA PRO A 28 0.85 24.65 -13.17
C PRO A 28 -0.25 24.70 -14.25
N LEU A 29 -1.36 25.41 -13.98
CA LEU A 29 -2.42 25.58 -14.99
C LEU A 29 -1.97 26.51 -16.12
N LEU A 30 -1.26 27.59 -15.79
CA LEU A 30 -0.73 28.53 -16.77
C LEU A 30 0.37 27.90 -17.63
N ASP A 31 1.25 27.08 -17.04
CA ASP A 31 2.28 26.33 -17.76
C ASP A 31 1.65 25.31 -18.73
N GLN A 32 0.59 24.63 -18.30
CA GLN A 32 -0.17 23.72 -19.16
C GLN A 32 -0.83 24.49 -20.33
N GLN A 33 -1.45 25.64 -20.06
CA GLN A 33 -2.07 26.45 -21.12
C GLN A 33 -1.02 27.00 -22.11
N ASN A 34 0.15 27.41 -21.62
CA ASN A 34 1.24 27.88 -22.46
C ASN A 34 1.82 26.78 -23.37
N LEU A 35 1.90 25.54 -22.87
CA LEU A 35 2.30 24.38 -23.66
C LEU A 35 1.31 24.10 -24.80
N VAL A 36 0.01 24.08 -24.49
CA VAL A 36 -1.04 23.86 -25.49
C VAL A 36 -1.02 24.96 -26.54
N LEU A 37 -0.88 26.22 -26.14
CA LEU A 37 -0.83 27.34 -27.08
C LEU A 37 0.38 27.24 -28.02
N ARG A 38 1.55 26.84 -27.51
CA ARG A 38 2.75 26.60 -28.34
C ARG A 38 2.55 25.46 -29.33
N GLN A 39 1.92 24.37 -28.92
CA GLN A 39 1.60 23.24 -29.79
C GLN A 39 0.64 23.64 -30.92
N VAL A 40 -0.39 24.43 -30.62
CA VAL A 40 -1.34 24.94 -31.63
C VAL A 40 -0.64 25.86 -32.63
N VAL A 41 0.24 26.76 -32.17
CA VAL A 41 1.00 27.65 -33.06
C VAL A 41 1.95 26.84 -33.96
N GLN A 42 2.64 25.84 -33.42
CA GLN A 42 3.52 24.95 -34.20
C GLN A 42 2.73 24.18 -35.26
N ALA A 43 1.56 23.62 -34.90
CA ALA A 43 0.69 22.93 -35.84
C ALA A 43 0.21 23.84 -36.98
N LEU A 44 -0.17 25.09 -36.67
CA LEU A 44 -0.55 26.07 -37.69
C LEU A 44 0.62 26.47 -38.61
N GLN A 45 1.83 26.57 -38.06
CA GLN A 45 3.03 26.87 -38.85
C GLN A 45 3.36 25.75 -39.83
N LEU A 46 3.27 24.48 -39.40
CA LEU A 46 3.43 23.30 -40.25
C LEU A 46 2.37 23.24 -41.37
N THR A 47 1.15 23.72 -41.10
CA THR A 47 0.07 23.79 -42.10
C THR A 47 0.34 24.87 -43.15
N ARG A 48 1.11 25.92 -42.79
CA ARG A 48 1.34 27.11 -43.62
C ARG A 48 2.61 27.03 -44.48
N SER A 49 3.58 26.20 -44.13
CA SER A 49 4.86 26.07 -44.86
C SER A 49 4.80 25.16 -46.10
N GLY A 50 3.63 24.66 -46.47
CA GLY A 50 3.50 23.58 -47.45
C GLY A 50 3.89 22.24 -46.80
N ALA A 51 3.18 21.18 -47.17
CA ALA A 51 3.38 19.82 -46.67
C ALA A 51 4.75 19.26 -47.13
N GLY A 52 5.84 19.78 -46.58
CA GLY A 52 7.10 19.07 -46.55
C GLY A 52 7.00 18.01 -45.46
N ASP A 53 6.89 16.76 -45.88
CA ASP A 53 7.07 15.56 -45.05
C ASP A 53 5.99 15.25 -44.00
N THR A 54 4.71 15.48 -44.32
CA THR A 54 3.60 14.95 -43.51
C THR A 54 3.67 13.44 -43.32
N ASP A 55 4.19 12.74 -44.33
CA ASP A 55 4.37 11.29 -44.30
C ASP A 55 5.47 10.89 -43.30
N ALA A 56 6.63 11.57 -43.32
CA ALA A 56 7.69 11.33 -42.33
C ALA A 56 7.24 11.65 -40.88
N CYS A 57 6.39 12.67 -40.69
CA CYS A 57 5.80 12.97 -39.39
C CYS A 57 4.84 11.85 -38.92
N PHE A 58 4.03 11.33 -39.84
CA PHE A 58 3.11 10.23 -39.54
C PHE A 58 3.84 8.92 -39.29
N ASP A 59 4.88 8.60 -40.07
CA ASP A 59 5.74 7.43 -39.86
C ASP A 59 6.46 7.52 -38.51
N TRP A 60 7.03 8.69 -38.17
CA TRP A 60 7.62 8.91 -36.84
C TRP A 60 6.61 8.72 -35.71
N TYR A 61 5.38 9.20 -35.88
CA TYR A 61 4.30 9.00 -34.90
C TYR A 61 3.98 7.52 -34.74
N LEU A 62 3.83 6.76 -35.83
CA LEU A 62 3.52 5.33 -35.78
C LEU A 62 4.63 4.52 -35.12
N ASP A 63 5.90 4.79 -35.46
CA ASP A 63 7.05 4.13 -34.85
C ASP A 63 7.13 4.42 -33.35
N ASN A 64 6.95 5.69 -32.96
CA ASN A 64 7.00 6.08 -31.55
C ASN A 64 5.85 5.47 -30.75
N GLN A 65 4.64 5.43 -31.31
CA GLN A 65 3.49 4.77 -30.67
C GLN A 65 3.69 3.26 -30.52
N THR A 66 4.31 2.62 -31.51
CA THR A 66 4.64 1.19 -31.45
C THR A 66 5.66 0.92 -30.36
N ALA A 67 6.75 1.69 -30.31
CA ALA A 67 7.77 1.57 -29.27
C ALA A 67 7.19 1.80 -27.85
N ILE A 68 6.31 2.79 -27.68
CA ILE A 68 5.63 3.04 -26.40
C ILE A 68 4.76 1.85 -26.01
N ASN A 69 3.99 1.30 -26.95
CA ASN A 69 3.14 0.13 -26.68
C ASN A 69 3.97 -1.10 -26.30
N GLU A 70 5.06 -1.37 -27.00
CA GLU A 70 5.95 -2.50 -26.69
C GLU A 70 6.53 -2.41 -25.28
N VAL A 71 7.04 -1.23 -24.90
CA VAL A 71 7.54 -0.97 -23.55
C VAL A 71 6.43 -1.11 -22.52
N TYR A 72 5.25 -0.53 -22.78
CA TYR A 72 4.11 -0.63 -21.87
C TYR A 72 3.70 -2.08 -21.62
N TYR A 73 3.55 -2.89 -22.67
CA TYR A 73 3.17 -4.29 -22.53
C TYR A 73 4.23 -5.10 -21.79
N SER A 74 5.51 -4.85 -22.05
CA SER A 74 6.61 -5.49 -21.33
C SER A 74 6.56 -5.19 -19.83
N GLU A 75 6.53 -3.91 -19.47
CA GLU A 75 6.51 -3.45 -18.07
C GLU A 75 5.24 -3.89 -17.34
N TYR A 76 4.09 -3.84 -18.01
CA TYR A 76 2.82 -4.34 -17.46
C TYR A 76 2.91 -5.82 -17.11
N ASN A 77 3.42 -6.65 -18.02
CA ASN A 77 3.53 -8.09 -17.78
C ASN A 77 4.54 -8.43 -16.68
N LEU A 78 5.64 -7.68 -16.58
CA LEU A 78 6.58 -7.79 -15.46
C LEU A 78 5.90 -7.45 -14.12
N CYS A 79 5.13 -6.37 -14.08
CA CYS A 79 4.37 -5.97 -12.90
C CYS A 79 3.37 -7.07 -12.47
N VAL A 80 2.59 -7.59 -13.42
CA VAL A 80 1.62 -8.68 -13.18
C VAL A 80 2.32 -9.94 -12.67
N GLY A 81 3.45 -10.31 -13.28
CA GLY A 81 4.25 -11.46 -12.86
C GLY A 81 4.78 -11.31 -11.43
N ALA A 82 5.37 -10.15 -11.11
CA ALA A 82 5.88 -9.86 -9.77
C ALA A 82 4.77 -9.83 -8.72
N ALA A 83 3.64 -9.19 -9.01
CA ALA A 83 2.49 -9.15 -8.10
C ALA A 83 1.91 -10.54 -7.84
N THR A 84 1.81 -11.37 -8.88
CA THR A 84 1.31 -12.75 -8.77
C THR A 84 2.26 -13.61 -7.93
N ALA A 85 3.57 -13.51 -8.16
CA ALA A 85 4.58 -14.21 -7.38
C ALA A 85 4.55 -13.78 -5.90
N ALA A 86 4.46 -12.48 -5.63
CA ALA A 86 4.35 -11.95 -4.27
C ALA A 86 3.09 -12.44 -3.55
N LYS A 87 1.94 -12.46 -4.25
CA LYS A 87 0.68 -12.98 -3.70
C LYS A 87 0.79 -14.47 -3.37
N LYS A 88 1.40 -15.27 -4.25
CA LYS A 88 1.63 -16.69 -4.00
C LYS A 88 2.51 -16.91 -2.77
N LEU A 89 3.63 -16.21 -2.68
CA LEU A 89 4.55 -16.28 -1.53
C LEU A 89 3.84 -15.93 -0.22
N LEU A 90 3.05 -14.85 -0.19
CA LEU A 90 2.30 -14.44 1.00
C LEU A 90 1.22 -15.46 1.38
N SER A 91 0.57 -16.07 0.38
CA SER A 91 -0.41 -17.13 0.62
C SER A 91 0.23 -18.37 1.25
N GLU A 92 1.40 -18.77 0.77
CA GLU A 92 2.16 -19.90 1.32
C GLU A 92 2.66 -19.61 2.73
N GLN A 93 3.25 -18.43 2.97
CA GLN A 93 3.70 -18.01 4.30
C GLN A 93 2.55 -17.94 5.30
N SER A 94 1.43 -17.32 4.91
CA SER A 94 0.26 -17.23 5.79
C SER A 94 -0.39 -18.59 6.07
N ALA A 95 -0.25 -19.57 5.18
CA ALA A 95 -0.70 -20.94 5.44
C ALA A 95 0.18 -21.62 6.51
N LEU A 96 1.50 -21.44 6.43
CA LEU A 96 2.44 -21.93 7.44
C LEU A 96 2.21 -21.28 8.80
N GLU A 97 2.13 -19.94 8.85
CA GLU A 97 1.87 -19.22 10.11
C GLU A 97 0.51 -19.61 10.73
N ARG A 98 -0.51 -19.89 9.91
CA ARG A 98 -1.79 -20.41 10.38
C ARG A 98 -1.65 -21.81 10.97
N GLN A 99 -0.86 -22.68 10.35
CA GLN A 99 -0.62 -24.03 10.85
C GLN A 99 0.13 -23.97 12.19
N ASP A 100 1.21 -23.18 12.26
CA ASP A 100 1.97 -22.97 13.51
C ASP A 100 1.06 -22.45 14.64
N LEU A 101 0.17 -21.51 14.34
CA LEU A 101 -0.78 -20.99 15.33
C LEU A 101 -1.78 -22.05 15.82
N LEU A 102 -2.24 -22.93 14.92
CA LEU A 102 -3.13 -24.04 15.27
C LEU A 102 -2.41 -25.07 16.13
N ASP A 103 -1.19 -25.45 15.76
CA ASP A 103 -0.37 -26.41 16.50
C ASP A 103 0.00 -25.87 17.89
N ASP A 104 0.38 -24.60 17.98
CA ASP A 104 0.62 -23.90 19.25
C ASP A 104 -0.65 -23.86 20.12
N GLY A 105 -1.79 -23.55 19.51
CA GLY A 105 -3.08 -23.53 20.17
C GLY A 105 -3.45 -24.91 20.74
N GLN A 106 -3.28 -25.95 19.94
CA GLN A 106 -3.56 -27.33 20.32
C GLN A 106 -2.62 -27.80 21.43
N SER A 107 -1.33 -27.48 21.34
CA SER A 107 -0.31 -27.78 22.35
C SER A 107 -0.64 -27.12 23.69
N LEU A 108 -0.97 -25.82 23.68
CA LEU A 108 -1.35 -25.08 24.88
C LEU A 108 -2.63 -25.67 25.51
N CYS A 109 -3.67 -25.91 24.72
CA CYS A 109 -4.91 -26.52 25.18
C CYS A 109 -4.69 -27.91 25.78
N SER A 110 -3.83 -28.72 25.17
CA SER A 110 -3.48 -30.06 25.67
C SER A 110 -2.73 -29.98 27.00
N ALA A 111 -1.76 -29.06 27.12
CA ALA A 111 -1.02 -28.83 28.37
C ALA A 111 -1.95 -28.36 29.51
N LEU A 112 -2.88 -27.44 29.22
CA LEU A 112 -3.89 -26.98 30.18
C LEU A 112 -4.84 -28.10 30.58
N SER A 113 -5.28 -28.93 29.63
CA SER A 113 -6.16 -30.07 29.89
C SER A 113 -5.48 -31.12 30.76
N ALA A 114 -4.17 -31.35 30.57
CA ALA A 114 -3.42 -32.30 31.39
C ALA A 114 -3.35 -31.86 32.87
N CYS A 115 -3.37 -30.56 33.16
CA CYS A 115 -3.40 -30.07 34.53
C CYS A 115 -4.73 -30.37 35.25
N GLN A 116 -5.83 -30.63 34.52
CA GLN A 116 -7.15 -30.85 35.13
C GLN A 116 -7.24 -32.14 35.94
N SER A 117 -6.37 -33.13 35.69
CA SER A 117 -6.33 -34.36 36.48
C SER A 117 -5.66 -34.19 37.86
N ILE A 118 -5.09 -33.01 38.15
CA ILE A 118 -4.41 -32.73 39.41
C ILE A 118 -5.44 -32.24 40.43
N THR A 119 -5.63 -33.00 41.50
CA THR A 119 -6.58 -32.67 42.59
C THR A 119 -5.97 -31.77 43.66
N ASP A 120 -4.64 -31.76 43.80
CA ASP A 120 -3.94 -30.86 44.72
C ASP A 120 -3.91 -29.44 44.16
N GLY A 121 -4.47 -28.49 44.91
CA GLY A 121 -4.63 -27.11 44.46
C GLY A 121 -3.31 -26.42 44.13
N LEU A 122 -2.27 -26.64 44.94
CA LEU A 122 -0.96 -25.99 44.72
C LEU A 122 -0.27 -26.56 43.47
N GLN A 123 -0.28 -27.88 43.30
CA GLN A 123 0.26 -28.54 42.11
C GLN A 123 -0.52 -28.19 40.84
N PHE A 124 -1.86 -28.05 40.94
CA PHE A 124 -2.69 -27.58 39.84
C PHE A 124 -2.25 -26.18 39.39
N PHE A 125 -2.14 -25.23 40.32
CA PHE A 125 -1.70 -23.86 40.00
C PHE A 125 -0.29 -23.80 39.41
N GLN A 126 0.62 -24.65 39.89
CA GLN A 126 1.97 -24.75 39.32
C GLN A 126 1.96 -25.29 37.88
N CYS A 127 1.22 -26.36 37.63
CA CYS A 127 1.05 -26.94 36.29
C CYS A 127 0.43 -25.92 35.32
N TYR A 128 -0.65 -25.27 35.75
CA TYR A 128 -1.36 -24.27 34.96
C TYR A 128 -0.44 -23.09 34.59
N ASN A 129 0.34 -22.57 35.56
CA ASN A 129 1.30 -21.49 35.31
C ASN A 129 2.43 -21.91 34.38
N GLN A 130 2.91 -23.16 34.45
CA GLN A 130 3.95 -23.65 33.54
C GLN A 130 3.43 -23.79 32.11
N ALA A 131 2.23 -24.34 31.93
CA ALA A 131 1.58 -24.47 30.62
C ALA A 131 1.42 -23.11 29.92
N VAL A 132 1.07 -22.06 30.68
CA VAL A 132 0.89 -20.70 30.13
C VAL A 132 2.22 -19.95 29.93
N ARG A 133 3.23 -20.17 30.78
CA ARG A 133 4.55 -19.47 30.69
C ARG A 133 5.32 -19.79 29.41
N ILE A 134 5.17 -20.99 28.85
CA ILE A 134 5.84 -21.38 27.60
C ILE A 134 5.50 -20.40 26.46
N ARG A 135 4.28 -19.81 26.47
CA ARG A 135 3.83 -18.90 25.41
C ARG A 135 4.24 -17.44 25.60
N PHE A 136 4.30 -16.94 26.84
CA PHE A 136 4.69 -15.55 27.10
C PHE A 136 6.14 -15.26 26.66
N LEU A 137 7.02 -16.27 26.76
CA LEU A 137 8.39 -16.16 26.29
C LEU A 137 8.46 -16.09 24.76
N ILE A 138 7.71 -16.95 24.06
CA ILE A 138 7.69 -17.03 22.58
C ILE A 138 7.14 -15.75 21.95
N VAL A 139 6.03 -15.19 22.48
CA VAL A 139 5.45 -13.93 21.98
C VAL A 139 6.41 -12.75 22.18
N CYS A 140 7.08 -12.67 23.33
CA CYS A 140 8.09 -11.64 23.58
C CYS A 140 9.29 -11.78 22.62
N ILE A 141 9.77 -12.99 22.38
CA ILE A 141 10.89 -13.24 21.47
C ILE A 141 10.50 -12.88 20.02
N LEU A 142 9.31 -13.28 19.56
CA LEU A 142 8.79 -12.92 18.23
C LEU A 142 8.61 -11.40 18.08
N MET A 143 8.08 -10.70 19.09
CA MET A 143 7.99 -9.24 19.06
C MET A 143 9.37 -8.58 18.96
N VAL A 144 10.37 -9.08 19.68
CA VAL A 144 11.75 -8.58 19.60
C VAL A 144 12.36 -8.84 18.22
N ILE A 145 12.15 -10.02 17.63
CA ILE A 145 12.65 -10.35 16.28
C ILE A 145 11.99 -9.48 15.21
N VAL A 146 10.66 -9.29 15.27
CA VAL A 146 9.92 -8.42 14.34
C VAL A 146 10.38 -6.97 14.49
N TRP A 147 10.60 -6.50 15.71
CA TRP A 147 11.14 -5.16 15.98
C TRP A 147 12.55 -4.99 15.41
N LEU A 148 13.45 -5.95 15.65
CA LEU A 148 14.82 -5.95 15.10
C LEU A 148 14.83 -5.95 13.57
N LYS A 149 13.94 -6.72 12.93
CA LYS A 149 13.82 -6.78 11.47
C LYS A 149 13.31 -5.47 10.88
N ARG A 150 12.41 -4.78 11.60
CA ARG A 150 11.90 -3.45 11.23
C ARG A 150 12.99 -2.37 11.36
N VAL A 151 13.77 -2.39 12.45
CA VAL A 151 14.88 -1.44 12.69
C VAL A 151 16.02 -1.63 11.67
N ASN A 152 16.31 -2.87 11.27
CA ASN A 152 17.35 -3.12 10.28
C ASN A 152 16.94 -2.66 8.87
N LYS A 153 15.64 -2.77 8.52
CA LYS A 153 15.12 -2.28 7.24
C LYS A 153 15.21 -0.76 7.10
N SER A 154 15.07 0.00 8.20
CA SER A 154 15.24 1.47 8.20
C SER A 154 16.69 1.94 8.09
N LYS A 155 17.69 1.06 8.27
CA LYS A 155 19.12 1.39 8.08
C LYS A 155 19.63 1.17 6.66
N LEU A 156 18.90 0.45 5.80
CA LEU A 156 19.27 0.21 4.40
C LEU A 156 18.68 1.22 3.41
N SER A 157 17.85 2.17 3.87
CA SER A 157 17.23 3.21 3.04
C SER A 157 17.83 4.60 3.25
N MET A 158 19.09 4.67 3.70
CA MET A 158 19.83 5.92 3.90
C MET A 158 21.17 5.86 3.16
#